data_AF-A0A3L7RUR2-F1
#
_entry.id   AF-A0A3L7RUR2-F1
#
_cell.length_a   1.000
_cell.length_b   1.000
_cell.length_c   1.000
_cell.angle_alpha   90.00
_cell.angle_beta   90.00
_cell.angle_gamma   90.00
#
_symmetry.space_group_name_H-M   'P 1'
#
loop_
_entity.id
_entity.type
_entity.pdbx_description
1 polymer ?
#
loop_
_entity_poly.entity_id
_entity_poly.type
_entity_poly.pdbx_seq_one_letter_code
_entity_poly.pdbx_strand_id
1 'polypeptide(L)'
;KESEPVKKQRQVVGWLGGGTTTDQYVHHHVFPNVVFTFSDLFTYCQVYLPTGPTTSRTLAWMFSLDGTKRNPFARVIARLAARHGVKANTAIQKEDASVFSAQQKGITATPFRGCIGTREERIWCFHDYLKRALS
;
A
#
# COMPACT_ATOMS: atom_id res chain seq x y z
N LYS A 1 -15.04 -12.13 15.78
CA LYS A 1 -16.03 -11.16 15.26
C LYS A 1 -15.44 -10.51 14.03
N GLU A 2 -16.14 -10.52 12.91
CA GLU A 2 -15.68 -9.90 11.67
C GLU A 2 -15.70 -8.37 11.78
N SER A 3 -14.65 -7.70 11.29
CA SER A 3 -14.51 -6.25 11.42
C SER A 3 -15.46 -5.51 10.47
N GLU A 4 -16.00 -4.36 10.89
CA GLU A 4 -16.90 -3.55 10.07
C GLU A 4 -16.32 -3.13 8.71
N PRO A 5 -15.02 -2.83 8.55
CA PRO A 5 -14.43 -2.54 7.25
C PRO A 5 -14.54 -3.70 6.25
N VAL A 6 -14.30 -4.94 6.71
CA VAL A 6 -14.36 -6.14 5.87
C VAL A 6 -15.79 -6.38 5.37
N LYS A 7 -16.79 -6.24 6.25
CA LYS A 7 -18.21 -6.35 5.85
C LYS A 7 -18.59 -5.33 4.78
N LYS A 8 -18.18 -4.06 4.95
CA LYS A 8 -18.44 -3.00 3.97
C LYS A 8 -17.74 -3.27 2.65
N GLN A 9 -16.50 -3.75 2.67
CA GLN A 9 -15.77 -4.17 1.48
C GLN A 9 -16.57 -5.23 0.70
N ARG A 10 -16.99 -6.30 1.36
CA ARG A 10 -17.81 -7.36 0.75
C ARG A 10 -19.10 -6.84 0.14
N GLN A 11 -19.81 -5.95 0.85
CA GLN A 11 -21.05 -5.34 0.35
C GLN A 11 -20.81 -4.57 -0.95
N VAL A 12 -19.77 -3.74 -1.00
CA VAL A 12 -19.44 -2.95 -2.21
C VAL A 12 -19.03 -3.87 -3.36
N VAL A 13 -18.21 -4.90 -3.12
CA VAL A 13 -17.87 -5.91 -4.13
C VAL A 13 -19.15 -6.57 -4.69
N GLY A 14 -20.07 -6.96 -3.80
CA GLY A 14 -21.35 -7.55 -4.20
C GLY A 14 -22.25 -6.61 -5.00
N TRP A 15 -22.29 -5.32 -4.66
CA TRP A 15 -23.01 -4.30 -5.43
C TRP A 15 -22.43 -4.09 -6.83
N LEU A 16 -21.12 -4.24 -6.98
CA LEU A 16 -20.41 -4.15 -8.26
C LEU A 16 -20.49 -5.46 -9.07
N GLY A 17 -20.96 -6.54 -8.46
CA GLY A 17 -20.99 -7.87 -9.09
C GLY A 17 -19.60 -8.48 -9.21
N GLY A 18 -18.72 -8.17 -8.26
CA GLY A 18 -17.47 -8.94 -8.11
C GLY A 18 -17.77 -10.39 -7.72
N GLY A 19 -16.79 -11.26 -7.93
CA GLY A 19 -16.84 -12.67 -7.54
C GLY A 19 -16.70 -12.86 -6.03
N THR A 20 -16.36 -14.09 -5.62
CA THR A 20 -16.07 -14.43 -4.22
C THR A 20 -14.97 -13.53 -3.66
N THR A 21 -15.22 -12.90 -2.52
CA THR A 21 -14.23 -12.10 -1.80
C THR A 21 -13.23 -13.01 -1.09
N THR A 22 -11.96 -12.64 -1.16
CA THR A 22 -10.90 -13.35 -0.44
C THR A 22 -10.74 -12.83 0.99
N ASP A 23 -11.13 -11.57 1.22
CA ASP A 23 -10.90 -10.83 2.46
C ASP A 23 -9.43 -10.79 2.87
N GLN A 24 -8.55 -10.94 1.89
CA GLN A 24 -7.12 -10.89 2.07
C GLN A 24 -6.59 -9.50 1.73
N TYR A 25 -5.65 -9.06 2.55
CA TYR A 25 -4.77 -7.95 2.25
C TYR A 25 -3.40 -8.53 1.95
N VAL A 26 -3.01 -8.51 0.68
CA VAL A 26 -1.73 -9.10 0.25
C VAL A 26 -0.79 -7.98 -0.16
N HIS A 27 0.38 -7.93 0.47
CA HIS A 27 1.38 -6.89 0.23
C HIS A 27 2.70 -7.51 -0.23
N HIS A 28 3.00 -7.36 -1.52
CA HIS A 28 4.22 -7.84 -2.15
C HIS A 28 5.22 -6.69 -2.33
N HIS A 29 6.46 -6.94 -1.92
CA HIS A 29 7.57 -6.03 -2.18
C HIS A 29 8.49 -6.69 -3.22
N VAL A 30 8.56 -6.09 -4.40
CA VAL A 30 9.49 -6.44 -5.47
C VAL A 30 10.68 -5.50 -5.37
N PHE A 31 11.79 -6.03 -4.87
CA PHE A 31 13.00 -5.25 -4.67
C PHE A 31 13.56 -4.73 -6.01
N PRO A 32 14.10 -3.50 -6.04
CA PRO A 32 14.41 -2.68 -4.87
C PRO A 32 13.31 -1.71 -4.43
N ASN A 33 12.31 -1.44 -5.26
CA ASN A 33 11.51 -0.22 -5.08
C ASN A 33 10.04 -0.30 -5.49
N VAL A 34 9.54 -1.47 -5.87
CA VAL A 34 8.15 -1.62 -6.31
C VAL A 34 7.37 -2.41 -5.28
N VAL A 35 6.23 -1.88 -4.87
CA VAL A 35 5.32 -2.51 -3.93
C VAL A 35 3.96 -2.66 -4.59
N PHE A 36 3.42 -3.88 -4.53
CA PHE A 36 2.04 -4.17 -4.90
C PHE A 36 1.24 -4.51 -3.66
N THR A 37 0.06 -3.93 -3.56
CA THR A 37 -0.94 -4.29 -2.56
C THR A 37 -2.21 -4.72 -3.26
N PHE A 38 -2.76 -5.86 -2.86
CA PHE A 38 -3.97 -6.43 -3.41
C PHE A 38 -5.02 -6.58 -2.31
N SER A 39 -6.24 -6.18 -2.64
CA SER A 39 -7.45 -6.38 -1.86
C SER A 39 -8.63 -6.61 -2.82
N ASP A 40 -9.78 -7.04 -2.32
CA ASP A 40 -10.92 -7.36 -3.20
C ASP A 40 -11.51 -6.14 -3.92
N LEU A 41 -11.28 -4.92 -3.40
CA LEU A 41 -11.75 -3.68 -4.01
C LEU A 41 -10.66 -2.91 -4.74
N PHE A 42 -9.42 -3.01 -4.27
CA PHE A 42 -8.35 -2.15 -4.72
C PHE A 42 -7.06 -2.91 -4.95
N THR A 43 -6.43 -2.64 -6.07
CA THR A 43 -5.02 -2.94 -6.32
C THR A 43 -4.24 -1.64 -6.29
N TYR A 44 -3.11 -1.66 -5.61
CA TYR A 44 -2.23 -0.51 -5.48
C TYR A 44 -0.82 -0.89 -5.93
N CYS A 45 -0.22 -0.03 -6.76
CA CYS A 45 1.16 -0.12 -7.18
C CYS A 45 1.88 1.14 -6.70
N GLN A 46 2.91 0.96 -5.89
CA GLN A 46 3.74 2.04 -5.36
C GLN A 46 5.17 1.85 -5.79
N VAL A 47 5.81 2.94 -6.20
CA VAL A 47 7.23 2.95 -6.56
C VAL A 47 7.95 4.01 -5.76
N TYR A 48 9.03 3.63 -5.09
CA TYR A 48 9.88 4.53 -4.31
C TYR A 48 11.13 4.90 -5.11
N LEU A 49 11.18 6.12 -5.64
CA LEU A 49 12.31 6.60 -6.43
C LEU A 49 13.27 7.41 -5.54
N PRO A 50 14.53 6.99 -5.34
CA PRO A 50 15.51 7.82 -4.65
C PRO A 50 15.76 9.09 -5.48
N THR A 51 15.69 10.25 -4.83
CA THR A 51 16.05 11.54 -5.45
C THR A 51 17.35 12.12 -4.88
N GLY A 52 17.84 11.54 -3.79
CA GLY A 52 19.13 11.82 -3.19
C GLY A 52 19.35 10.89 -1.99
N PRO A 53 20.47 11.06 -1.24
CA PRO A 53 20.79 10.20 -0.09
C PRO A 53 19.77 10.27 1.06
N THR A 54 19.01 11.36 1.14
CA THR A 54 18.05 11.64 2.23
C THR A 54 16.65 11.97 1.72
N THR A 55 16.41 11.86 0.41
CA THR A 55 15.12 12.21 -0.21
C THR A 55 14.69 11.16 -1.21
N SER A 56 13.38 10.94 -1.27
CA SER A 56 12.76 10.07 -2.26
C SER A 56 11.46 10.69 -2.75
N ARG A 57 11.00 10.19 -3.90
CA ARG A 57 9.71 10.51 -4.49
C ARG A 57 8.91 9.22 -4.64
N THR A 58 7.70 9.24 -4.13
CA THR A 58 6.75 8.15 -4.26
C THR A 58 5.86 8.36 -5.47
N LEU A 59 5.78 7.36 -6.36
CA LEU A 59 4.76 7.25 -7.39
C LEU A 59 3.73 6.21 -6.96
N ALA A 60 2.46 6.45 -7.27
CA ALA A 60 1.34 5.73 -6.70
C ALA A 60 0.21 5.60 -7.72
N TRP A 61 -0.15 4.37 -8.07
CA TRP A 61 -1.32 4.07 -8.91
C TRP A 61 -2.28 3.18 -8.16
N MET A 62 -3.55 3.57 -8.16
CA MET A 62 -4.63 2.84 -7.51
C MET A 62 -5.67 2.44 -8.53
N PHE A 63 -5.99 1.15 -8.56
CA PHE A 63 -6.96 0.54 -9.44
C PHE A 63 -8.12 0.03 -8.59
N SER A 64 -9.32 0.52 -8.85
CA SER A 64 -10.53 0.07 -8.17
C SER A 64 -11.28 -0.97 -9.00
N LEU A 65 -11.97 -1.88 -8.33
CA LEU A 65 -12.90 -2.80 -8.97
C LEU A 65 -13.97 -2.04 -9.75
N ASP A 66 -14.05 -2.28 -11.06
CA ASP A 66 -15.14 -1.77 -11.92
C ASP A 66 -16.39 -2.67 -11.85
N GLY A 67 -16.19 -3.95 -11.55
CA GLY A 67 -17.27 -4.94 -11.41
C GLY A 67 -17.82 -5.44 -12.74
N THR A 68 -18.66 -6.49 -12.67
CA THR A 68 -19.31 -7.08 -13.84
C THR A 68 -20.68 -6.47 -14.13
N LYS A 69 -21.34 -5.88 -13.11
CA LYS A 69 -22.66 -5.26 -13.25
C LYS A 69 -22.54 -3.96 -14.02
N ARG A 70 -23.35 -3.79 -15.07
CA ARG A 70 -23.33 -2.61 -15.96
C ARG A 70 -24.48 -1.63 -15.75
N ASN A 71 -25.31 -1.83 -14.72
CA ASN A 71 -26.43 -0.95 -14.40
C ASN A 71 -25.97 0.43 -13.88
N PRO A 72 -26.82 1.48 -13.95
CA PRO A 72 -26.44 2.84 -13.53
C PRO A 72 -25.98 2.93 -12.07
N PHE A 73 -26.61 2.16 -11.18
CA PHE A 73 -26.25 2.11 -9.76
C PHE A 73 -24.81 1.61 -9.58
N ALA A 74 -24.43 0.49 -10.19
CA ALA A 74 -23.08 -0.06 -10.12
C ALA A 74 -22.03 0.93 -10.64
N ARG A 75 -22.31 1.67 -11.72
CA ARG A 75 -21.40 2.71 -12.24
C ARG A 75 -21.19 3.86 -11.24
N VAL A 76 -22.25 4.27 -10.53
CA VAL A 76 -22.15 5.30 -9.49
C VAL A 76 -21.32 4.77 -8.31
N ILE A 77 -21.60 3.56 -7.84
CA ILE A 77 -20.86 2.92 -6.75
C ILE A 77 -19.38 2.76 -7.10
N ALA A 78 -19.05 2.31 -8.31
CA ALA A 78 -17.66 2.15 -8.76
C ALA A 78 -16.89 3.47 -8.69
N ARG A 79 -17.50 4.57 -9.18
CA ARG A 79 -16.92 5.92 -9.13
C ARG A 79 -16.75 6.43 -7.70
N LEU A 80 -17.72 6.19 -6.83
CA LEU A 80 -17.65 6.59 -5.43
C LEU A 80 -16.58 5.81 -4.67
N ALA A 81 -16.50 4.49 -4.88
CA ALA A 81 -15.48 3.62 -4.31
C ALA A 81 -14.08 4.05 -4.76
N ALA A 82 -13.88 4.33 -6.05
CA ALA A 82 -12.62 4.84 -6.58
C ALA A 82 -12.20 6.16 -5.91
N ARG A 83 -13.12 7.13 -5.83
CA ARG A 83 -12.85 8.43 -5.17
C ARG A 83 -12.53 8.27 -3.69
N HIS A 84 -13.28 7.43 -2.99
CA HIS A 84 -13.04 7.16 -1.58
C HIS A 84 -11.67 6.51 -1.37
N GLY A 85 -11.34 5.50 -2.19
CA GLY A 85 -10.06 4.83 -2.17
C GLY A 85 -8.89 5.79 -2.36
N VAL A 86 -8.94 6.65 -3.37
CA VAL A 86 -7.90 7.66 -3.62
C VAL A 86 -7.74 8.59 -2.42
N LYS A 87 -8.84 9.06 -1.82
CA LYS A 87 -8.79 9.94 -0.65
C LYS A 87 -8.18 9.23 0.57
N ALA A 88 -8.60 8.00 0.86
CA ALA A 88 -8.10 7.20 1.96
C ALA A 88 -6.61 6.90 1.79
N ASN A 89 -6.20 6.43 0.62
CA ASN A 89 -4.79 6.14 0.33
C ASN A 89 -3.92 7.40 0.43
N THR A 90 -4.40 8.54 -0.06
CA THR A 90 -3.69 9.81 0.08
C THR A 90 -3.49 10.21 1.54
N ALA A 91 -4.47 9.94 2.41
CA ALA A 91 -4.35 10.22 3.84
C ALA A 91 -3.32 9.32 4.52
N ILE A 92 -3.36 8.01 4.24
CA ILE A 92 -2.40 7.03 4.77
C ILE A 92 -0.97 7.40 4.36
N GLN A 93 -0.76 7.68 3.07
CA GLN A 93 0.57 8.06 2.57
C GLN A 93 1.10 9.36 3.19
N LYS A 94 0.21 10.30 3.55
CA LYS A 94 0.61 11.54 4.26
C LYS A 94 1.00 11.26 5.71
N GLU A 95 0.30 10.34 6.37
CA GLU A 95 0.65 9.89 7.71
C GLU A 95 2.05 9.28 7.72
N ASP A 96 2.32 8.32 6.82
CA ASP A 96 3.65 7.69 6.68
C ASP A 96 4.74 8.74 6.36
N ALA A 97 4.46 9.66 5.43
CA ALA A 97 5.39 10.72 5.05
C ALA A 97 5.77 11.63 6.23
N SER A 98 4.86 11.85 7.18
CA SER A 98 5.13 12.70 8.34
C SER A 98 6.20 12.09 9.26
N VAL A 99 6.30 10.76 9.31
CA VAL A 99 7.22 10.02 10.19
C VAL A 99 8.63 9.95 9.59
N PHE A 100 8.77 9.88 8.26
CA PHE A 100 10.08 9.72 7.61
C PHE A 100 11.07 10.84 7.94
N SER A 101 10.59 12.08 8.08
CA SER A 101 11.47 13.20 8.42
C SER A 101 12.11 13.06 9.80
N ALA A 102 11.35 12.58 10.79
CA ALA A 102 11.84 12.32 12.13
C ALA A 102 12.79 11.11 12.16
N GLN A 103 12.46 10.05 11.41
CA GLN A 103 13.33 8.88 11.26
C GLN A 103 14.68 9.25 10.64
N GLN A 104 14.69 10.02 9.55
CA GLN A 104 15.93 10.45 8.90
C GLN A 104 16.80 11.27 9.85
N LYS A 105 16.21 12.19 10.64
CA LYS A 105 16.94 12.94 11.66
C LYS A 105 17.55 12.02 12.72
N GLY A 106 16.78 11.03 13.19
CA GLY A 106 17.25 10.04 14.16
C GLY A 106 18.42 9.21 13.62
N ILE A 107 18.30 8.70 12.39
CA ILE A 107 19.35 7.92 11.71
C ILE A 107 20.63 8.74 11.54
N THR A 108 20.52 10.01 11.17
CA THR A 108 21.70 10.88 11.01
C THR A 108 22.36 11.23 12.34
N ALA A 109 21.60 11.32 13.44
CA ALA A 109 22.11 11.74 14.75
C ALA A 109 22.72 10.60 15.57
N THR A 110 22.42 9.33 15.25
CA THR A 110 22.88 8.17 16.01
C THR A 110 24.12 7.53 15.38
N PRO A 111 25.15 7.14 16.16
CA PRO A 111 26.26 6.33 15.66
C PRO A 111 25.88 4.85 15.47
N PHE A 112 24.70 4.43 15.96
CA PHE A 112 24.25 3.05 15.92
C PHE A 112 23.48 2.75 14.62
N ARG A 113 23.67 1.55 14.06
CA ARG A 113 23.02 1.12 12.80
C ARG A 113 21.54 0.73 12.93
N GLY A 114 20.96 0.81 14.13
CA GLY A 114 19.62 0.30 14.45
C GLY A 114 19.58 -1.22 14.63
N CYS A 115 18.44 -1.72 15.10
CA CYS A 115 18.15 -3.16 15.21
C CYS A 115 16.82 -3.46 14.51
N ILE A 116 16.71 -4.65 13.94
CA ILE A 116 15.50 -5.13 13.28
C ILE A 116 14.72 -5.97 14.29
N GLY A 117 13.44 -5.65 14.48
CA GLY A 117 12.55 -6.37 15.37
C GLY A 117 12.08 -7.72 14.81
N THR A 118 11.43 -8.51 15.65
CA THR A 118 10.91 -9.86 15.32
C THR A 118 9.67 -9.88 14.43
N ARG A 119 9.33 -8.76 13.79
CA ARG A 119 8.21 -8.63 12.83
C ARG A 119 8.62 -7.84 11.58
N GLU A 120 9.92 -7.65 11.40
CA GLU A 120 10.51 -6.84 10.35
C GLU A 120 11.32 -7.72 9.36
N GLU A 121 10.93 -8.98 9.21
CA GLU A 121 11.61 -9.96 8.37
C GLU A 121 11.69 -9.49 6.91
N ARG A 122 10.66 -8.79 6.42
CA ARG A 122 10.67 -8.21 5.06
C ARG A 122 11.69 -7.09 4.89
N ILE A 123 11.94 -6.30 5.96
CA ILE A 123 12.98 -5.27 5.96
C ILE A 123 14.35 -5.93 5.95
N TRP A 124 14.52 -7.01 6.73
CA TRP A 124 15.74 -7.81 6.70
C TRP A 124 16.02 -8.38 5.30
N CYS A 125 15.02 -8.97 4.63
CA CYS A 125 15.17 -9.49 3.26
C CYS A 125 15.59 -8.39 2.27
N PHE A 126 15.05 -7.17 2.41
CA PHE A 126 15.41 -6.04 1.58
C PHE A 126 16.87 -5.59 1.82
N HIS A 127 17.30 -5.52 3.08
CA HIS A 127 18.69 -5.21 3.42
C HIS A 127 19.66 -6.27 2.88
N ASP A 128 19.30 -7.55 2.96
CA ASP A 128 20.12 -8.63 2.41
C ASP A 128 20.25 -8.53 0.89
N TYR A 129 19.13 -8.27 0.19
CA TYR A 129 19.15 -7.99 -1.25
C TYR A 129 20.10 -6.83 -1.59
N LEU A 130 20.01 -5.70 -0.88
CA LEU A 130 20.87 -4.54 -1.12
C LEU A 130 22.35 -4.87 -0.90
N LYS A 131 22.69 -5.60 0.17
CA LYS A 131 24.06 -6.02 0.44
C LYS A 131 24.65 -6.85 -0.70
N ARG A 132 23.87 -7.80 -1.24
CA ARG A 132 24.28 -8.65 -2.37
C ARG A 132 24.35 -7.88 -3.69
N ALA A 133 23.49 -6.89 -3.90
CA ALA A 133 23.47 -6.09 -5.12
C ALA A 133 24.61 -5.05 -5.17
N LEU A 134 25.17 -4.68 -4.02
CA LEU A 134 26.24 -3.68 -3.88
C LEU A 134 27.63 -4.30 -3.62
N SER A 135 27.71 -5.62 -3.44
CA SER A 135 28.96 -6.38 -3.33
C SER A 135 29.47 -6.81 -4.70
#